data_AF-N9DVA1-F1
#
_entry.id   AF-N9DVA1-F1
#
_cell.length_a   1.000
_cell.length_b   1.000
_cell.length_c   1.000
_cell.angle_alpha   90.00
_cell.angle_beta   90.00
_cell.angle_gamma   90.00
#
_symmetry.space_group_name_H-M   'P 1'
#
loop_
_entity.id
_entity.type
_entity.pdbx_description
1 polymer ?
#
loop_
_entity_poly.entity_id
_entity_poly.type
_entity_poly.pdbx_seq_one_letter_code
_entity_poly.pdbx_strand_id
1 'polypeptide(L)'
;MSEMMPIIHYLTVQVCKRVFIEPNYGVMRSNDPLVIDPDLSMQPLCLLGISVNDFPLNYTEYYEKNDSSCSLSKFLKTFWSRYYKTNGPNIPLVFGIPDILVIDHRVKDIINQSFYSWLDSNNIQYEFSDSKNKKAIANFRQHQHYPYIECYSEIDVLDTYKTKNEEYALPLSVLNTMTNYLDSVFLLSKHRKTLIAYTSRPIKHPTFTECCPNDLRLFDITPLESKADRTLQDAYWVSSDLENGNYGYLRNRQVKEDIDCTREDKKAFLALIKSLPVTQWMDIFTSNQIELLNQLKKQRYKDTIDIDQINYADMCFKLGLSRDSQYTVLALETSKLKRSEMIELWDQYSHGGDVKYSCEIMLPDWYSSRNDKIYRYFYLSMWNSSIIFISESGSPATKCFDQDECINYMSKNQFKIHNLSNIVDIRHFDELLLNNRQYLLNIVKEMDAFELLKDLNTV
;
A
#
# COMPACT_ATOMS: atom_id res chain seq x y z
N MET A 1 -7.51 -31.93 4.33
CA MET A 1 -7.90 -30.54 4.66
C MET A 1 -6.61 -29.80 4.98
N SER A 2 -6.25 -28.76 4.22
CA SER A 2 -5.14 -27.89 4.61
C SER A 2 -5.53 -27.17 5.90
N GLU A 3 -4.67 -27.22 6.91
CA GLU A 3 -4.84 -26.46 8.15
C GLU A 3 -5.03 -24.97 7.80
N MET A 4 -6.18 -24.39 8.18
CA MET A 4 -6.43 -22.97 7.91
C MET A 4 -5.44 -22.15 8.72
N MET A 5 -4.84 -21.13 8.11
CA MET A 5 -3.93 -20.25 8.84
C MET A 5 -4.69 -19.49 9.93
N PRO A 6 -4.10 -19.33 11.13
CA PRO A 6 -4.71 -18.54 12.18
C PRO A 6 -4.70 -17.05 11.81
N ILE A 7 -5.79 -16.36 12.12
CA ILE A 7 -5.89 -14.90 12.06
C ILE A 7 -5.31 -14.35 13.36
N ILE A 8 -4.23 -13.60 13.23
CA ILE A 8 -3.50 -13.01 14.34
C ILE A 8 -3.63 -11.50 14.25
N HIS A 9 -4.06 -10.84 15.33
CA HIS A 9 -4.03 -9.39 15.45
C HIS A 9 -2.96 -8.97 16.45
N TYR A 10 -2.32 -7.83 16.22
CA TYR A 10 -1.33 -7.24 17.11
C TYR A 10 -1.90 -5.97 17.73
N LEU A 11 -1.91 -5.89 19.06
CA LEU A 11 -2.36 -4.72 19.83
C LEU A 11 -1.19 -4.04 20.51
N THR A 12 -1.10 -2.73 20.40
CA THR A 12 -0.09 -1.90 21.06
C THR A 12 -0.70 -0.60 21.59
N VAL A 13 -0.10 -0.08 22.65
CA VAL A 13 -0.30 1.28 23.14
C VAL A 13 1.07 1.93 23.15
N GLN A 14 1.20 3.15 22.63
CA GLN A 14 2.50 3.81 22.46
C GLN A 14 2.42 5.30 22.70
N VAL A 15 3.55 5.90 23.12
CA VAL A 15 3.72 7.35 23.01
C VAL A 15 4.04 7.69 21.56
N CYS A 16 3.34 8.66 21.00
CA CYS A 16 3.57 9.16 19.64
C CYS A 16 4.87 9.93 19.58
N LYS A 17 5.57 9.80 18.46
CA LYS A 17 6.76 10.61 18.15
C LYS A 17 6.55 11.61 17.02
N ARG A 18 5.39 11.54 16.38
CA ARG A 18 5.04 12.39 15.24
C ARG A 18 3.80 13.24 15.50
N VAL A 19 3.08 12.96 16.57
CA VAL A 19 1.82 13.65 16.86
C VAL A 19 1.85 14.15 18.29
N PHE A 20 1.67 15.45 18.43
CA PHE A 20 1.77 16.19 19.68
C PHE A 20 0.54 17.07 19.84
N ILE A 21 0.28 17.49 21.06
CA ILE A 21 -0.66 18.56 21.37
C ILE A 21 0.14 19.78 21.82
N GLU A 22 -0.18 20.95 21.28
CA GLU A 22 0.42 22.22 21.67
C GLU A 22 -0.67 23.30 21.74
N PRO A 23 -0.71 24.13 22.80
CA PRO A 23 -1.80 25.08 23.03
C PRO A 23 -2.11 26.06 21.89
N ASN A 24 -1.12 26.48 21.11
CA ASN A 24 -1.26 27.49 20.05
C ASN A 24 -1.54 26.87 18.67
N TYR A 25 -1.31 25.57 18.52
CA TYR A 25 -1.39 24.85 17.25
C TYR A 25 -2.43 23.72 17.24
N GLY A 26 -2.96 23.35 18.41
CA GLY A 26 -3.78 22.15 18.59
C GLY A 26 -2.95 20.88 18.34
N VAL A 27 -3.47 19.98 17.50
CA VAL A 27 -2.72 18.77 17.12
C VAL A 27 -1.61 19.13 16.14
N MET A 28 -0.36 19.03 16.61
CA MET A 28 0.84 19.20 15.80
C MET A 28 1.31 17.87 15.24
N ARG A 29 1.48 17.82 13.92
CA ARG A 29 1.96 16.65 13.18
C ARG A 29 3.37 16.92 12.66
N SER A 30 4.32 16.03 12.92
CA SER A 30 5.73 16.14 12.52
C SER A 30 6.04 15.20 11.36
N ASN A 31 6.79 15.71 10.38
CA ASN A 31 7.33 14.93 9.26
C ASN A 31 8.42 13.93 9.68
N ASP A 32 9.00 14.12 10.87
CA ASP A 32 10.01 13.23 11.46
C ASP A 32 9.56 12.65 12.81
N PRO A 33 10.00 11.44 13.16
CA PRO A 33 9.82 10.93 14.52
C PRO A 33 10.78 11.69 15.45
N LEU A 34 10.25 12.44 16.40
CA LEU A 34 11.04 13.27 17.28
C LEU A 34 11.41 12.54 18.58
N VAL A 35 12.57 12.87 19.11
CA VAL A 35 12.92 12.63 20.51
C VAL A 35 11.96 13.44 21.37
N ILE A 36 11.37 12.80 22.38
CA ILE A 36 10.47 13.48 23.32
C ILE A 36 11.33 14.24 24.31
N ASP A 37 11.31 15.56 24.20
CA ASP A 37 12.02 16.48 25.06
C ASP A 37 11.03 17.14 26.04
N PRO A 38 11.19 16.91 27.36
CA PRO A 38 10.31 17.50 28.37
C PRO A 38 10.40 19.03 28.45
N ASP A 39 11.44 19.65 27.88
CA ASP A 39 11.61 21.10 27.86
C ASP A 39 10.80 21.79 26.74
N LEU A 40 10.18 21.02 25.85
CA LEU A 40 9.34 21.55 24.77
C LEU A 40 7.88 21.73 25.23
N SER A 41 7.23 22.80 24.77
CA SER A 41 5.82 23.09 25.11
C SER A 41 4.85 22.05 24.54
N MET A 42 5.23 21.38 23.45
CA MET A 42 4.43 20.33 22.83
C MET A 42 4.50 19.03 23.63
N GLN A 43 3.34 18.43 23.90
CA GLN A 43 3.23 17.17 24.63
C GLN A 43 2.89 16.04 23.67
N PRO A 44 3.57 14.88 23.70
CA PRO A 44 3.25 13.79 22.80
C PRO A 44 1.88 13.20 23.13
N LEU A 45 1.10 12.89 22.09
CA LEU A 45 -0.11 12.09 22.27
C LEU A 45 0.25 10.63 22.54
N CYS A 46 -0.69 9.88 23.11
CA CYS A 46 -0.66 8.42 23.12
C CYS A 46 -1.45 7.89 21.92
N LEU A 47 -1.09 6.72 21.41
CA LEU A 47 -1.87 5.99 20.41
C LEU A 47 -2.22 4.60 20.91
N LEU A 48 -3.41 4.13 20.51
CA LEU A 48 -3.84 2.74 20.54
C LEU A 48 -3.78 2.25 19.10
N GLY A 49 -3.08 1.16 18.84
CA GLY A 49 -2.89 0.59 17.52
C GLY A 49 -3.27 -0.89 17.47
N ILE A 50 -4.07 -1.28 16.49
CA ILE A 50 -4.30 -2.68 16.12
C ILE A 50 -3.96 -2.92 14.66
N SER A 51 -3.22 -3.99 14.40
CA SER A 51 -2.91 -4.46 13.04
C SER A 51 -3.21 -5.93 12.85
N VAL A 52 -3.43 -6.32 11.60
CA VAL A 52 -3.63 -7.72 11.22
C VAL A 52 -2.33 -8.29 10.64
N ASN A 53 -1.96 -9.49 11.10
CA ASN A 53 -0.76 -10.16 10.66
C ASN A 53 -0.76 -10.45 9.14
N ASP A 54 0.32 -10.04 8.45
CA ASP A 54 0.50 -10.23 7.00
C ASP A 54 -0.72 -9.72 6.19
N PHE A 55 -1.32 -8.62 6.63
CA PHE A 55 -2.49 -8.01 6.01
C PHE A 55 -2.48 -6.50 6.22
N PRO A 56 -2.75 -5.67 5.21
CA PRO A 56 -2.59 -4.22 5.28
C PRO A 56 -3.84 -3.58 5.89
N LEU A 57 -4.22 -4.05 7.07
CA LEU A 57 -5.35 -3.57 7.84
C LEU A 57 -4.86 -3.13 9.21
N ASN A 58 -4.87 -1.82 9.39
CA ASN A 58 -4.41 -1.14 10.60
C ASN A 58 -5.50 -0.18 11.05
N TYR A 59 -5.64 -0.02 12.37
CA TYR A 59 -6.55 0.95 12.98
C TYR A 59 -5.83 1.63 14.14
N THR A 60 -5.87 2.96 14.18
CA THR A 60 -5.10 3.76 15.14
C THR A 60 -5.96 4.89 15.69
N GLU A 61 -6.02 5.01 17.01
CA GLU A 61 -6.68 6.15 17.68
C GLU A 61 -5.71 6.84 18.62
N TYR A 62 -5.72 8.17 18.59
CA TYR A 62 -4.89 9.06 19.38
C TYR A 62 -5.67 9.62 20.57
N TYR A 63 -4.97 9.73 21.70
CA TYR A 63 -5.50 10.17 22.98
C TYR A 63 -4.49 11.07 23.70
N GLU A 64 -4.98 12.01 24.49
CA GLU A 64 -4.14 12.71 25.45
C GLU A 64 -3.73 11.76 26.59
N LYS A 65 -2.56 12.00 27.19
CA LYS A 65 -2.00 11.14 28.23
C LYS A 65 -2.88 10.99 29.49
N ASN A 66 -3.72 11.99 29.76
CA ASN A 66 -4.62 12.03 30.90
C ASN A 66 -6.10 11.78 30.53
N ASP A 67 -6.37 11.29 29.32
CA ASP A 67 -7.74 11.06 28.86
C ASP A 67 -8.37 9.84 29.56
N SER A 68 -9.31 10.10 30.47
CA SER A 68 -10.06 9.08 31.21
C SER A 68 -11.11 8.35 30.37
N SER A 69 -11.39 8.81 29.14
CA SER A 69 -12.33 8.15 28.23
C SER A 69 -11.69 6.99 27.44
N CYS A 70 -10.37 6.86 27.50
CA CYS A 70 -9.62 5.83 26.80
C CYS A 70 -10.00 4.42 27.29
N SER A 71 -10.29 3.52 26.35
CA SER A 71 -10.66 2.13 26.65
C SER A 71 -10.22 1.19 25.53
N LEU A 72 -9.43 0.16 25.89
CA LEU A 72 -8.99 -0.89 24.98
C LEU A 72 -10.15 -1.76 24.51
N SER A 73 -11.06 -2.15 25.42
CA SER A 73 -12.22 -2.96 25.05
C SER A 73 -13.15 -2.20 24.09
N LYS A 74 -13.33 -0.89 24.27
CA LYS A 74 -14.08 -0.04 23.33
C LYS A 74 -13.36 0.07 21.99
N PHE A 75 -12.05 0.32 21.99
CA PHE A 75 -11.21 0.41 20.80
C PHE A 75 -11.28 -0.87 19.95
N LEU A 76 -11.07 -2.04 20.58
CA LEU A 76 -11.12 -3.34 19.90
C LEU A 76 -12.53 -3.69 19.41
N LYS A 77 -13.57 -3.41 20.20
CA LYS A 77 -14.96 -3.59 19.76
C LYS A 77 -15.24 -2.77 18.51
N THR A 78 -14.84 -1.50 18.49
CA THR A 78 -14.99 -0.64 17.31
C THR A 78 -14.30 -1.26 16.09
N PHE A 79 -13.05 -1.71 16.24
CA PHE A 79 -12.30 -2.32 15.14
C PHE A 79 -12.94 -3.63 14.63
N TRP A 80 -13.35 -4.54 15.53
CA TRP A 80 -13.90 -5.85 15.15
C TRP A 80 -15.35 -5.82 14.69
N SER A 81 -16.10 -4.77 15.03
CA SER A 81 -17.47 -4.55 14.56
C SER A 81 -17.54 -3.90 13.17
N ARG A 82 -16.44 -3.36 12.66
CA ARG A 82 -16.37 -2.74 11.32
C ARG A 82 -16.31 -3.77 10.20
N TYR A 83 -16.79 -3.35 9.04
CA TYR A 83 -16.62 -4.05 7.78
C TYR A 83 -15.56 -3.36 6.94
N TYR A 84 -14.49 -4.07 6.63
CA TYR A 84 -13.45 -3.59 5.74
C TYR A 84 -13.65 -4.17 4.35
N LYS A 85 -13.77 -3.29 3.36
CA LYS A 85 -13.84 -3.71 1.96
C LYS A 85 -12.43 -3.96 1.46
N THR A 86 -12.28 -4.91 0.56
CA THR A 86 -11.03 -5.10 -0.18
C THR A 86 -11.20 -4.52 -1.58
N ASN A 87 -10.14 -3.99 -2.17
CA ASN A 87 -10.24 -3.37 -3.49
C ASN A 87 -10.36 -4.43 -4.60
N GLY A 88 -10.95 -4.00 -5.74
CA GLY A 88 -11.12 -4.82 -6.93
C GLY A 88 -12.53 -5.36 -7.18
N PRO A 89 -12.73 -6.12 -8.27
CA PRO A 89 -14.04 -6.55 -8.77
C PRO A 89 -14.71 -7.63 -7.90
N ASN A 90 -13.90 -8.43 -7.20
CA ASN A 90 -14.37 -9.32 -6.15
C ASN A 90 -14.07 -8.61 -4.83
N ILE A 91 -15.07 -7.98 -4.21
CA ILE A 91 -14.94 -7.23 -2.93
C ILE A 91 -15.36 -8.14 -1.77
N PRO A 92 -14.53 -9.09 -1.28
CA PRO A 92 -14.81 -9.74 -0.01
C PRO A 92 -14.77 -8.71 1.13
N LEU A 93 -15.65 -8.93 2.09
CA LEU A 93 -15.67 -8.21 3.35
C LEU A 93 -14.74 -8.91 4.34
N VAL A 94 -13.86 -8.13 4.96
CA VAL A 94 -13.01 -8.55 6.07
C VAL A 94 -13.60 -7.96 7.35
N PHE A 95 -13.87 -8.80 8.33
CA PHE A 95 -14.37 -8.38 9.64
C PHE A 95 -14.21 -9.51 10.66
N GLY A 96 -14.39 -9.18 11.94
CA GLY A 96 -14.44 -10.16 13.03
C GLY A 96 -13.21 -10.18 13.93
N ILE A 97 -13.24 -11.12 14.88
CA ILE A 97 -12.23 -11.30 15.94
C ILE A 97 -11.06 -12.19 15.45
N PRO A 98 -9.86 -12.04 16.02
CA PRO A 98 -8.74 -12.92 15.70
C PRO A 98 -8.92 -14.29 16.37
N ASP A 99 -8.14 -15.28 15.92
CA ASP A 99 -7.93 -16.48 16.73
C ASP A 99 -7.02 -16.18 17.92
N ILE A 100 -6.01 -15.33 17.71
CA ILE A 100 -5.05 -14.92 18.75
C ILE A 100 -4.83 -13.40 18.68
N LEU A 101 -5.01 -12.73 19.80
CA LEU A 101 -4.60 -11.35 20.02
C LEU A 101 -3.20 -11.31 20.66
N VAL A 102 -2.21 -10.83 19.93
CA VAL A 102 -0.85 -10.61 20.45
C VAL A 102 -0.73 -9.20 21.00
N ILE A 103 -0.57 -9.07 22.31
CA ILE A 103 -0.47 -7.80 23.02
C ILE A 103 1.00 -7.43 23.20
N ASP A 104 1.34 -6.17 22.99
CA ASP A 104 2.66 -5.64 23.29
C ASP A 104 3.04 -5.85 24.77
N HIS A 105 4.12 -6.57 25.07
CA HIS A 105 4.48 -6.89 26.46
C HIS A 105 4.79 -5.63 27.28
N ARG A 106 5.19 -4.54 26.63
CA ARG A 106 5.56 -3.28 27.28
C ARG A 106 4.37 -2.57 27.91
N VAL A 107 3.16 -2.88 27.46
CA VAL A 107 1.94 -2.25 27.98
C VAL A 107 1.26 -3.10 29.05
N LYS A 108 1.85 -4.24 29.42
CA LYS A 108 1.25 -5.17 30.38
C LYS A 108 0.91 -4.50 31.71
N ASP A 109 1.80 -3.66 32.23
CA ASP A 109 1.64 -3.07 33.57
C ASP A 109 0.68 -1.87 33.59
N ILE A 110 0.28 -1.35 32.42
CA ILE A 110 -0.66 -0.22 32.29
C ILE A 110 -2.08 -0.66 31.95
N ILE A 111 -2.27 -1.95 31.62
CA ILE A 111 -3.58 -2.53 31.33
C ILE A 111 -4.18 -3.09 32.61
N ASN A 112 -5.42 -2.70 32.91
CA ASN A 112 -6.10 -3.16 34.12
C ASN A 112 -6.67 -4.59 33.94
N GLN A 113 -6.79 -5.33 35.04
CA GLN A 113 -7.30 -6.71 35.04
C GLN A 113 -8.69 -6.86 34.40
N SER A 114 -9.51 -5.81 34.47
CA SER A 114 -10.85 -5.77 33.85
C SER A 114 -10.80 -6.03 32.33
N PHE A 115 -9.76 -5.56 31.64
CA PHE A 115 -9.57 -5.82 30.21
C PHE A 115 -9.40 -7.30 29.91
N TYR A 116 -8.55 -8.00 30.67
CA TYR A 116 -8.30 -9.43 30.47
C TYR A 116 -9.56 -10.25 30.77
N SER A 117 -10.30 -9.91 31.83
CA SER A 117 -11.59 -10.53 32.13
C SER A 117 -12.63 -10.30 31.02
N TRP A 118 -12.58 -9.15 30.33
CA TRP A 118 -13.41 -8.88 29.16
C TRP A 118 -13.01 -9.74 27.97
N LEU A 119 -11.71 -9.92 27.68
CA LEU A 119 -11.26 -10.84 26.63
C LEU A 119 -11.74 -12.28 26.88
N ASP A 120 -11.58 -12.77 28.12
CA ASP A 120 -12.02 -14.11 28.54
C ASP A 120 -13.54 -14.28 28.36
N SER A 121 -14.33 -13.27 28.78
CA SER A 121 -15.80 -13.28 28.65
C SER A 121 -16.28 -13.30 27.20
N ASN A 122 -15.46 -12.84 26.26
CA ASN A 122 -15.73 -12.85 24.82
C ASN A 122 -15.04 -14.00 24.09
N ASN A 123 -14.44 -14.95 24.81
CA ASN A 123 -13.70 -16.10 24.26
C ASN A 123 -12.57 -15.72 23.30
N ILE A 124 -11.85 -14.63 23.59
CA ILE A 124 -10.72 -14.16 22.77
C ILE A 124 -9.43 -14.69 23.38
N GLN A 125 -8.71 -15.55 22.66
CA GLN A 125 -7.38 -15.97 23.09
C GLN A 125 -6.39 -14.82 22.91
N TYR A 126 -5.50 -14.64 23.89
CA TYR A 126 -4.47 -13.63 23.83
C TYR A 126 -3.14 -14.13 24.39
N GLU A 127 -2.06 -13.52 23.92
CA GLU A 127 -0.72 -13.73 24.44
C GLU A 127 0.05 -12.41 24.43
N PHE A 128 1.15 -12.33 25.20
CA PHE A 128 2.07 -11.20 25.11
C PHE A 128 3.20 -11.50 24.14
N SER A 129 3.54 -10.52 23.32
CA SER A 129 4.72 -10.57 22.45
C SER A 129 6.01 -10.78 23.25
N ASP A 130 6.96 -11.54 22.69
CA ASP A 130 8.34 -11.55 23.19
C ASP A 130 9.09 -10.31 22.67
N SER A 131 9.90 -9.69 23.53
CA SER A 131 10.94 -8.70 23.19
C SER A 131 11.83 -9.06 21.99
N LYS A 132 11.98 -10.35 21.66
CA LYS A 132 12.76 -10.84 20.51
C LYS A 132 11.91 -11.13 19.28
N ASN A 133 10.57 -11.02 19.37
CA ASN A 133 9.68 -11.26 18.25
C ASN A 133 9.72 -10.08 17.26
N LYS A 134 10.62 -10.18 16.28
CA LYS A 134 10.80 -9.17 15.22
C LYS A 134 9.50 -8.88 14.46
N LYS A 135 8.64 -9.88 14.28
CA LYS A 135 7.37 -9.73 13.55
C LYS A 135 6.37 -8.88 14.32
N ALA A 136 6.22 -9.16 15.62
CA ALA A 136 5.38 -8.35 16.50
C ALA A 136 5.89 -6.91 16.56
N ILE A 137 7.20 -6.71 16.76
CA ILE A 137 7.81 -5.38 16.80
C ILE A 137 7.58 -4.59 15.51
N ALA A 138 7.71 -5.21 14.34
CA ALA A 138 7.43 -4.56 13.06
C ALA A 138 5.96 -4.11 12.96
N ASN A 139 5.02 -4.98 13.36
CA ASN A 139 3.59 -4.65 13.40
C ASN A 139 3.27 -3.52 14.40
N PHE A 140 3.94 -3.48 15.55
CA PHE A 140 3.75 -2.39 16.50
C PHE A 140 4.31 -1.06 15.99
N ARG A 141 5.48 -1.08 15.33
CA ARG A 141 6.16 0.13 14.84
C ARG A 141 5.43 0.82 13.70
N GLN A 142 4.69 0.08 12.87
CA GLN A 142 3.98 0.69 11.74
C GLN A 142 2.93 1.74 12.16
N HIS A 143 2.41 1.64 13.39
CA HIS A 143 1.48 2.63 13.94
C HIS A 143 2.13 4.00 14.20
N GLN A 144 3.46 4.10 14.22
CA GLN A 144 4.21 5.36 14.31
C GLN A 144 4.54 5.95 12.94
N HIS A 145 4.05 5.36 11.84
CA HIS A 145 4.36 5.85 10.50
C HIS A 145 3.54 7.10 10.15
N TYR A 146 2.29 7.19 10.60
CA TYR A 146 1.44 8.36 10.34
C TYR A 146 1.94 9.60 11.13
N PRO A 147 1.90 10.81 10.55
CA PRO A 147 1.44 11.14 9.19
C PRO A 147 2.49 10.91 8.10
N TYR A 148 2.04 10.45 6.93
CA TYR A 148 2.83 10.42 5.69
C TYR A 148 2.91 11.85 5.12
N ILE A 149 3.95 12.61 5.48
CA ILE A 149 4.17 13.98 5.00
C ILE A 149 5.17 13.93 3.82
N GLU A 150 4.85 13.14 2.78
CA GLU A 150 5.70 12.99 1.58
C GLU A 150 5.24 13.87 0.38
N CYS A 151 4.19 14.67 0.53
CA CYS A 151 3.57 15.41 -0.58
C CYS A 151 3.58 16.93 -0.43
N TYR A 152 4.62 17.54 0.15
CA TYR A 152 4.67 19.00 0.26
C TYR A 152 5.95 19.58 -0.35
N SER A 153 5.73 20.41 -1.36
CA SER A 153 6.73 21.15 -2.12
C SER A 153 7.72 21.90 -1.21
N GLU A 154 8.88 22.23 -1.77
CA GLU A 154 9.76 23.26 -1.21
C GLU A 154 8.94 24.57 -1.14
N ILE A 155 8.44 24.92 0.04
CA ILE A 155 7.75 26.19 0.27
C ILE A 155 8.83 27.23 0.60
N ASP A 156 8.73 28.40 -0.02
CA ASP A 156 9.55 29.55 0.32
C ASP A 156 9.33 29.94 1.80
N VAL A 157 10.44 29.89 2.53
CA VAL A 157 10.60 30.04 3.97
C VAL A 157 10.09 31.40 4.42
N LEU A 158 9.31 31.46 5.50
CA LEU A 158 9.07 32.74 6.18
C LEU A 158 9.29 32.74 7.70
N ASP A 159 9.04 31.68 8.50
CA ASP A 159 9.12 31.81 9.96
C ASP A 159 9.48 30.53 10.74
N THR A 160 10.05 30.69 11.94
CA THR A 160 10.26 29.62 12.95
C THR A 160 8.93 29.15 13.55
N TYR A 161 8.85 27.91 14.06
CA TYR A 161 7.62 27.40 14.70
C TYR A 161 7.28 28.05 16.06
N LYS A 162 8.14 28.91 16.62
CA LYS A 162 8.05 29.30 18.04
C LYS A 162 7.04 30.42 18.35
N THR A 163 6.36 31.02 17.37
CA THR A 163 5.59 32.27 17.61
C THR A 163 4.41 32.54 16.67
N LYS A 164 3.70 31.54 16.14
CA LYS A 164 2.45 31.78 15.37
C LYS A 164 1.25 31.09 16.01
N ASN A 165 0.12 31.77 16.10
CA ASN A 165 -1.15 31.10 16.41
C ASN A 165 -1.69 30.53 15.10
N GLU A 166 -1.96 29.23 15.06
CA GLU A 166 -2.62 28.61 13.90
C GLU A 166 -4.13 28.95 13.95
N GLU A 167 -4.63 29.58 12.89
CA GLU A 167 -6.04 29.97 12.81
C GLU A 167 -6.96 28.74 12.76
N TYR A 168 -6.53 27.70 12.05
CA TYR A 168 -7.28 26.46 11.89
C TYR A 168 -6.52 25.27 12.47
N ALA A 169 -6.47 25.22 13.80
CA ALA A 169 -5.88 24.12 14.53
C ALA A 169 -6.60 22.80 14.25
N LEU A 170 -5.85 21.72 14.00
CA LEU A 170 -6.40 20.38 13.79
C LEU A 170 -6.99 19.84 15.10
N PRO A 171 -8.30 19.50 15.16
CA PRO A 171 -8.86 18.85 16.33
C PRO A 171 -8.47 17.37 16.42
N LEU A 172 -8.31 16.85 17.64
CA LEU A 172 -8.00 15.43 17.88
C LEU A 172 -9.06 14.48 17.30
N SER A 173 -10.34 14.86 17.39
CA SER A 173 -11.43 14.09 16.80
C SER A 173 -11.29 13.97 15.28
N VAL A 174 -10.93 15.06 14.61
CA VAL A 174 -10.70 15.10 13.16
C VAL A 174 -9.47 14.26 12.79
N LEU A 175 -8.37 14.33 13.56
CA LEU A 175 -7.22 13.45 13.37
C LEU A 175 -7.63 11.96 13.41
N ASN A 176 -8.40 11.57 14.42
CA ASN A 176 -8.88 10.19 14.57
C ASN A 176 -9.80 9.76 13.44
N THR A 177 -10.67 10.66 12.96
CA THR A 177 -11.49 10.42 11.77
C THR A 177 -10.64 10.26 10.51
N MET A 178 -9.69 11.17 10.26
CA MET A 178 -8.83 11.13 9.08
C MET A 178 -7.93 9.89 9.05
N THR A 179 -7.37 9.50 10.20
CA THR A 179 -6.47 8.35 10.31
C THR A 179 -7.16 7.03 9.95
N ASN A 180 -8.46 6.93 10.20
CA ASN A 180 -9.26 5.73 9.97
C ASN A 180 -10.38 5.94 8.94
N TYR A 181 -10.21 6.92 8.04
CA TYR A 181 -11.23 7.29 7.06
C TYR A 181 -11.43 6.22 5.98
N LEU A 182 -10.36 5.51 5.62
CA LEU A 182 -10.40 4.49 4.58
C LEU A 182 -10.78 3.13 5.18
N ASP A 183 -12.05 2.74 5.05
CA ASP A 183 -12.52 1.37 5.32
C ASP A 183 -12.19 0.40 4.17
N SER A 184 -11.09 0.65 3.44
CA SER A 184 -10.65 -0.13 2.29
C SER A 184 -9.25 -0.70 2.48
N VAL A 185 -9.09 -1.97 2.16
CA VAL A 185 -7.84 -2.73 2.24
C VAL A 185 -7.27 -2.89 0.84
N PHE A 186 -6.10 -2.27 0.62
CA PHE A 186 -5.31 -2.42 -0.60
C PHE A 186 -4.51 -3.72 -0.52
N LEU A 187 -5.02 -4.78 -1.12
CA LEU A 187 -4.41 -6.10 -1.03
C LEU A 187 -3.17 -6.19 -1.90
N LEU A 188 -2.33 -7.17 -1.64
CA LEU A 188 -1.21 -7.55 -2.49
C LEU A 188 -1.23 -9.06 -2.54
N SER A 189 -0.57 -9.66 -3.51
CA SER A 189 -0.57 -11.12 -3.68
C SER A 189 -0.06 -11.84 -2.41
N LYS A 190 0.87 -11.21 -1.66
CA LYS A 190 1.36 -11.73 -0.36
C LYS A 190 0.27 -11.84 0.73
N HIS A 191 -0.81 -11.07 0.64
CA HIS A 191 -1.91 -11.01 1.62
C HIS A 191 -3.01 -12.06 1.37
N ARG A 192 -2.96 -12.78 0.24
CA ARG A 192 -4.01 -13.70 -0.22
C ARG A 192 -4.36 -14.77 0.82
N LYS A 193 -3.36 -15.34 1.50
CA LYS A 193 -3.60 -16.42 2.47
C LYS A 193 -4.43 -15.93 3.67
N THR A 194 -4.15 -14.72 4.15
CA THR A 194 -4.92 -14.11 5.24
C THR A 194 -6.33 -13.74 4.78
N LEU A 195 -6.49 -13.24 3.54
CA LEU A 195 -7.81 -13.00 2.96
C LEU A 195 -8.67 -14.27 2.92
N ILE A 196 -8.10 -15.38 2.43
CA ILE A 196 -8.77 -16.67 2.38
C ILE A 196 -9.22 -17.08 3.80
N ALA A 197 -8.38 -16.89 4.81
CA ALA A 197 -8.71 -17.22 6.19
C ALA A 197 -9.88 -16.41 6.77
N TYR A 198 -10.07 -15.15 6.36
CA TYR A 198 -11.28 -14.38 6.71
C TYR A 198 -12.51 -14.86 5.95
N THR A 199 -12.40 -15.02 4.63
CA THR A 199 -13.52 -15.34 3.75
C THR A 199 -14.03 -16.78 3.89
N SER A 200 -13.21 -17.69 4.41
CA SER A 200 -13.60 -19.08 4.68
C SER A 200 -14.40 -19.25 5.98
N ARG A 201 -14.47 -18.21 6.83
CA ARG A 201 -15.22 -18.26 8.09
C ARG A 201 -16.70 -17.98 7.86
N PRO A 202 -17.60 -18.57 8.67
CA PRO A 202 -19.00 -18.20 8.67
C PRO A 202 -19.16 -16.70 8.94
N ILE A 203 -19.97 -16.04 8.11
CA ILE A 203 -20.32 -14.62 8.28
C ILE A 203 -21.24 -14.51 9.50
N LYS A 204 -20.65 -14.31 10.68
CA LYS A 204 -21.39 -14.00 11.90
C LYS A 204 -20.76 -12.79 12.56
N HIS A 205 -21.56 -11.74 12.71
CA HIS A 205 -21.13 -10.56 13.46
C HIS A 205 -20.76 -10.95 14.90
N PRO A 206 -19.61 -10.48 15.40
CA PRO A 206 -19.26 -10.73 16.78
C PRO A 206 -20.22 -9.97 17.70
N THR A 207 -20.75 -10.68 18.69
CA THR A 207 -21.52 -10.10 19.79
C THR A 207 -20.59 -9.97 20.98
N PHE A 208 -20.48 -8.76 21.52
CA PHE A 208 -19.60 -8.48 22.64
C PHE A 208 -20.39 -8.23 23.93
N THR A 209 -19.83 -8.64 25.06
CA THR A 209 -20.24 -8.13 26.37
C THR A 209 -19.98 -6.63 26.48
N GLU A 210 -20.54 -6.00 27.52
CA GLU A 210 -20.33 -4.57 27.79
C GLU A 210 -18.84 -4.25 27.96
N CYS A 211 -18.39 -3.16 27.35
CA CYS A 211 -17.00 -2.72 27.43
C CYS A 211 -16.66 -2.24 28.84
N CYS A 212 -15.40 -2.41 29.25
CA CYS A 212 -14.95 -2.00 30.56
C CYS A 212 -14.50 -0.53 30.54
N PRO A 213 -15.07 0.35 31.38
CA PRO A 213 -14.54 1.70 31.56
C PRO A 213 -13.17 1.64 32.24
N ASN A 214 -12.29 2.58 31.91
CA ASN A 214 -10.97 2.74 32.55
C ASN A 214 -10.15 1.45 32.56
N ASP A 215 -10.11 0.70 31.47
CA ASP A 215 -9.37 -0.57 31.37
C ASP A 215 -7.88 -0.39 31.00
N LEU A 216 -7.45 0.87 30.85
CA LEU A 216 -6.10 1.29 30.48
C LEU A 216 -5.68 2.55 31.26
N ARG A 217 -4.39 2.67 31.59
CA ARG A 217 -3.77 3.85 32.24
C ARG A 217 -2.69 4.46 31.36
N LEU A 218 -3.03 5.50 30.60
CA LEU A 218 -2.09 6.12 29.65
C LEU A 218 -0.95 6.89 30.32
N PHE A 219 -1.10 7.35 31.56
CA PHE A 219 -0.10 8.22 32.20
C PHE A 219 1.24 7.54 32.52
N ASP A 220 1.26 6.21 32.63
CA ASP A 220 2.46 5.42 32.99
C ASP A 220 3.26 4.93 31.77
N ILE A 221 2.83 5.26 30.56
CA ILE A 221 3.48 4.74 29.35
C ILE A 221 4.85 5.39 29.11
N THR A 222 5.82 4.57 28.75
CA THR A 222 7.17 5.00 28.40
C THR A 222 7.37 5.02 26.88
N PRO A 223 8.04 6.06 26.33
CA PRO A 223 8.41 6.07 24.92
C PRO A 223 9.37 4.93 24.57
N LEU A 224 9.19 4.35 23.38
CA LEU A 224 10.15 3.39 22.83
C LEU A 224 11.27 4.13 22.14
N GLU A 225 12.53 4.00 22.54
CA GLU A 225 13.64 4.60 21.78
C GLU A 225 13.83 3.95 20.41
N SER A 226 14.18 4.76 19.40
CA SER A 226 14.55 4.30 18.06
C SER A 226 15.73 5.08 17.51
N LYS A 227 16.59 4.40 16.74
CA LYS A 227 17.70 5.04 16.02
C LYS A 227 17.23 6.03 14.94
N ALA A 228 15.96 5.95 14.56
CA ALA A 228 15.34 6.88 13.62
C ALA A 228 14.92 8.20 14.28
N ASP A 229 14.90 8.27 15.61
CA ASP A 229 14.42 9.46 16.32
C ASP A 229 15.36 10.66 16.05
N ARG A 230 14.75 11.83 15.88
CA ARG A 230 15.45 13.08 15.55
C ARG A 230 15.24 14.10 16.66
N THR A 231 16.29 14.84 16.98
CA THR A 231 16.12 16.05 17.80
C THR A 231 15.46 17.12 16.96
N LEU A 232 14.65 17.99 17.60
CA LEU A 232 14.03 19.11 16.93
C LEU A 232 15.10 20.18 16.66
N GLN A 233 15.41 20.44 15.38
CA GLN A 233 16.45 21.38 14.97
C GLN A 233 15.94 22.24 13.80
N ASP A 234 16.09 23.57 13.92
CA ASP A 234 15.70 24.53 12.89
C ASP A 234 14.29 24.31 12.29
N ALA A 235 13.36 23.86 13.14
CA ALA A 235 12.02 23.52 12.72
C ALA A 235 11.17 24.75 12.41
N TYR A 236 10.20 24.58 11.50
CA TYR A 236 9.25 25.61 11.14
C TYR A 236 7.84 25.05 11.01
N TRP A 237 6.86 25.94 11.18
CA TRP A 237 5.46 25.61 11.04
C TRP A 237 4.99 25.89 9.62
N VAL A 238 4.31 24.93 9.02
CA VAL A 238 3.58 25.10 7.76
C VAL A 238 2.12 25.30 8.12
N SER A 239 1.59 26.48 7.82
CA SER A 239 0.21 26.86 8.13
C SER A 239 -0.81 25.99 7.39
N SER A 240 -2.02 25.90 7.95
CA SER A 240 -3.14 25.27 7.27
C SER A 240 -3.50 25.96 5.95
N ASP A 241 -4.00 25.17 5.02
CA ASP A 241 -4.56 25.59 3.74
C ASP A 241 -5.88 24.83 3.55
N LEU A 242 -6.94 25.36 4.16
CA LEU A 242 -8.26 24.73 4.13
C LEU A 242 -8.92 24.76 2.74
N GLU A 243 -8.53 25.68 1.85
CA GLU A 243 -9.03 25.70 0.47
C GLU A 243 -8.63 24.42 -0.25
N ASN A 244 -7.44 23.90 0.05
CA ASN A 244 -6.95 22.61 -0.44
C ASN A 244 -7.16 21.45 0.56
N GLY A 245 -7.94 21.66 1.62
CA GLY A 245 -8.27 20.63 2.61
C GLY A 245 -7.11 20.18 3.51
N ASN A 246 -6.06 20.99 3.64
CA ASN A 246 -4.84 20.66 4.37
C ASN A 246 -4.76 21.38 5.73
N TYR A 247 -4.56 20.62 6.80
CA TYR A 247 -4.21 21.19 8.11
C TYR A 247 -2.70 21.47 8.22
N GLY A 248 -2.32 22.39 9.09
CA GLY A 248 -0.93 22.73 9.34
C GLY A 248 -0.10 21.57 9.94
N TYR A 249 1.21 21.67 9.83
CA TYR A 249 2.16 20.67 10.33
C TYR A 249 3.53 21.27 10.66
N LEU A 250 4.27 20.56 11.51
CA LEU A 250 5.63 20.88 11.91
C LEU A 250 6.63 20.20 10.95
N ARG A 251 7.56 20.99 10.41
CA ARG A 251 8.63 20.48 9.57
C ARG A 251 9.97 20.65 10.28
N ASN A 252 10.65 19.53 10.54
CA ASN A 252 12.02 19.53 11.03
C ASN A 252 12.97 19.71 9.83
N ARG A 253 13.83 20.74 9.84
CA ARG A 253 14.70 21.04 8.70
C ARG A 253 15.82 20.01 8.64
N GLN A 254 15.78 19.13 7.65
CA GLN A 254 16.89 18.24 7.36
C GLN A 254 17.91 18.95 6.49
N VAL A 255 19.20 18.90 6.86
CA VAL A 255 20.28 19.03 5.87
C VAL A 255 20.10 17.83 4.96
N LYS A 256 19.87 18.05 3.65
CA LYS A 256 19.58 17.01 2.64
C LYS A 256 20.45 15.77 2.88
N GLU A 257 19.90 14.77 3.57
CA GLU A 257 20.38 13.40 3.45
C GLU A 257 19.72 12.89 2.17
N ASP A 258 20.53 12.35 1.26
CA ASP A 258 20.02 11.62 0.11
C ASP A 258 18.97 10.65 0.61
N ILE A 259 17.71 10.92 0.26
CA ILE A 259 16.60 10.08 0.66
C ILE A 259 16.75 8.81 -0.17
N ASP A 260 17.57 7.90 0.33
CA ASP A 260 17.44 6.48 0.05
C ASP A 260 16.15 6.04 0.73
N CYS A 261 15.02 6.49 0.16
CA CYS A 261 13.75 5.83 0.35
C CYS A 261 14.07 4.36 0.10
N THR A 262 13.84 3.50 1.08
CA THR A 262 13.76 2.06 0.84
C THR A 262 12.63 1.86 -0.15
N ARG A 263 12.96 1.94 -1.46
CA ARG A 263 11.99 2.11 -2.55
C ARG A 263 11.26 0.79 -2.72
N GLU A 264 10.14 0.62 -2.03
CA GLU A 264 9.33 -0.60 -2.09
C GLU A 264 9.00 -0.99 -3.54
N ASP A 265 8.95 0.00 -4.45
CA ASP A 265 8.63 -0.19 -5.87
C ASP A 265 9.84 -0.50 -6.77
N LYS A 266 11.10 -0.41 -6.27
CA LYS A 266 12.29 -0.58 -7.11
C LYS A 266 12.38 -1.98 -7.71
N LYS A 267 11.88 -3.00 -7.01
CA LYS A 267 11.81 -4.37 -7.55
C LYS A 267 10.88 -4.47 -8.76
N ALA A 268 9.71 -3.86 -8.68
CA ALA A 268 8.76 -3.82 -9.78
C ALA A 268 9.28 -2.97 -10.94
N PHE A 269 9.91 -1.83 -10.65
CA PHE A 269 10.62 -1.02 -11.65
C PHE A 269 11.68 -1.85 -12.39
N LEU A 270 12.54 -2.57 -11.68
CA LEU A 270 13.56 -3.43 -12.29
C LEU A 270 12.94 -4.58 -13.11
N ALA A 271 11.87 -5.20 -12.62
CA ALA A 271 11.13 -6.23 -13.35
C ALA A 271 10.51 -5.68 -14.64
N LEU A 272 9.96 -4.48 -14.60
CA LEU A 272 9.41 -3.76 -15.74
C LEU A 272 10.49 -3.46 -16.77
N ILE A 273 11.60 -2.80 -16.37
CA ILE A 273 12.69 -2.48 -17.31
C ILE A 273 13.25 -3.76 -17.95
N LYS A 274 13.31 -4.86 -17.20
CA LYS A 274 13.75 -6.16 -17.71
C LYS A 274 12.80 -6.74 -18.77
N SER A 275 11.50 -6.46 -18.71
CA SER A 275 10.48 -6.95 -19.65
C SER A 275 10.14 -5.98 -20.78
N LEU A 276 10.46 -4.70 -20.64
CA LEU A 276 10.15 -3.66 -21.62
C LEU A 276 11.12 -3.71 -22.81
N PRO A 277 10.63 -3.83 -24.06
CA PRO A 277 11.44 -3.78 -25.28
C PRO A 277 12.21 -2.47 -25.44
N VAL A 278 13.43 -2.56 -26.00
CA VAL A 278 14.30 -1.39 -26.24
C VAL A 278 13.65 -0.39 -27.22
N THR A 279 12.84 -0.88 -28.16
CA THR A 279 12.03 -0.04 -29.06
C THR A 279 11.11 0.90 -28.28
N GLN A 280 10.39 0.37 -27.28
CA GLN A 280 9.57 1.19 -26.40
C GLN A 280 10.39 2.12 -25.49
N TRP A 281 11.65 1.78 -25.14
CA TRP A 281 12.50 2.71 -24.38
C TRP A 281 12.74 4.02 -25.13
N MET A 282 12.95 3.92 -26.45
CA MET A 282 13.23 5.08 -27.30
C MET A 282 12.03 6.03 -27.40
N ASP A 283 10.82 5.50 -27.26
CA ASP A 283 9.58 6.30 -27.30
C ASP A 283 9.27 6.98 -25.96
N ILE A 284 9.82 6.48 -24.85
CA ILE A 284 9.43 6.86 -23.49
C ILE A 284 10.51 7.71 -22.81
N PHE A 285 11.79 7.36 -22.99
CA PHE A 285 12.88 7.87 -22.17
C PHE A 285 13.80 8.82 -22.93
N THR A 286 14.43 9.73 -22.19
CA THR A 286 15.48 10.59 -22.74
C THR A 286 16.77 9.80 -22.99
N SER A 287 17.68 10.32 -23.81
CA SER A 287 18.98 9.65 -24.08
C SER A 287 19.78 9.36 -22.80
N ASN A 288 19.75 10.28 -21.82
CA ASN A 288 20.43 10.10 -20.53
C ASN A 288 19.79 8.96 -19.71
N GLN A 289 18.45 8.89 -19.69
CA GLN A 289 17.73 7.81 -19.03
C GLN A 289 18.03 6.46 -19.71
N ILE A 290 18.06 6.42 -21.03
CA ILE A 290 18.42 5.21 -21.79
C ILE A 290 19.84 4.75 -21.48
N GLU A 291 20.80 5.66 -21.31
CA GLU A 291 22.16 5.30 -20.88
C GLU A 291 22.15 4.63 -19.50
N LEU A 292 21.41 5.18 -18.54
CA LEU A 292 21.23 4.58 -17.22
C LEU A 292 20.57 3.18 -17.31
N LEU A 293 19.52 3.01 -18.12
CA LEU A 293 18.87 1.72 -18.34
C LEU A 293 19.84 0.69 -18.95
N ASN A 294 20.72 1.13 -19.86
CA ASN A 294 21.77 0.28 -20.40
C ASN A 294 22.80 -0.13 -19.34
N GLN A 295 23.11 0.74 -18.37
CA GLN A 295 23.96 0.38 -17.22
C GLN A 295 23.28 -0.67 -16.33
N LEU A 296 21.99 -0.49 -16.01
CA LEU A 296 21.18 -1.49 -15.29
C LEU A 296 21.20 -2.84 -15.99
N LYS A 297 20.99 -2.84 -17.31
CA LYS A 297 21.05 -4.05 -18.14
C LYS A 297 22.43 -4.72 -18.11
N LYS A 298 23.52 -3.96 -18.21
CA LYS A 298 24.90 -4.47 -18.08
C LYS A 298 25.13 -5.16 -16.73
N GLN A 299 24.54 -4.61 -15.66
CA GLN A 299 24.61 -5.20 -14.31
C GLN A 299 23.57 -6.31 -14.08
N ARG A 300 22.86 -6.75 -15.13
CA ARG A 300 21.81 -7.79 -15.05
C ARG A 300 20.66 -7.41 -14.12
N TYR A 301 20.32 -6.12 -14.07
CA TYR A 301 19.23 -5.57 -13.26
C TYR A 301 19.38 -5.88 -11.76
N LYS A 302 20.63 -5.93 -11.28
CA LYS A 302 20.90 -6.00 -9.85
C LYS A 302 20.54 -4.66 -9.20
N ASP A 303 20.04 -4.76 -7.97
CA ASP A 303 19.74 -3.61 -7.12
C ASP A 303 21.03 -3.04 -6.51
N THR A 304 21.92 -2.56 -7.39
CA THR A 304 23.27 -2.07 -7.03
C THR A 304 23.60 -0.72 -7.67
N ILE A 305 22.74 -0.23 -8.57
CA ILE A 305 22.87 1.10 -9.14
C ILE A 305 21.93 2.03 -8.37
N ASP A 306 22.51 3.11 -7.89
CA ASP A 306 21.77 4.23 -7.34
C ASP A 306 21.27 5.08 -8.50
N ILE A 307 19.96 5.30 -8.48
CA ILE A 307 19.26 6.17 -9.41
C ILE A 307 18.84 7.36 -8.56
N ASP A 308 19.20 8.58 -8.92
CA ASP A 308 18.76 9.76 -8.18
C ASP A 308 17.22 9.82 -8.12
N GLN A 309 16.68 10.39 -7.05
CA GLN A 309 15.25 10.37 -6.76
C GLN A 309 14.43 11.06 -7.86
N ILE A 310 14.94 12.15 -8.43
CA ILE A 310 14.25 12.94 -9.46
C ILE A 310 14.11 12.11 -10.73
N ASN A 311 15.21 11.54 -11.23
CA ASN A 311 15.17 10.69 -12.42
C ASN A 311 14.35 9.42 -12.19
N TYR A 312 14.44 8.80 -11.01
CA TYR A 312 13.64 7.63 -10.70
C TYR A 312 12.13 7.95 -10.71
N ALA A 313 11.73 9.03 -10.04
CA ALA A 313 10.33 9.46 -9.99
C ALA A 313 9.79 9.79 -11.39
N ASP A 314 10.56 10.52 -12.21
CA ASP A 314 10.18 10.82 -13.60
C ASP A 314 10.04 9.55 -14.45
N MET A 315 10.96 8.60 -14.32
CA MET A 315 10.85 7.32 -15.04
C MET A 315 9.64 6.51 -14.58
N CYS A 316 9.38 6.41 -13.27
CA CYS A 316 8.20 5.73 -12.74
C CYS A 316 6.89 6.39 -13.20
N PHE A 317 6.86 7.73 -13.25
CA PHE A 317 5.73 8.50 -13.78
C PHE A 317 5.47 8.16 -15.25
N LYS A 318 6.51 8.16 -16.10
CA LYS A 318 6.42 7.81 -17.53
C LYS A 318 6.00 6.36 -17.78
N LEU A 319 6.32 5.47 -16.85
CA LEU A 319 6.02 4.04 -16.92
C LEU A 319 4.65 3.65 -16.35
N GLY A 320 3.90 4.60 -15.80
CA GLY A 320 2.61 4.31 -15.18
C GLY A 320 2.72 3.60 -13.83
N LEU A 321 3.86 3.70 -13.14
CA LEU A 321 4.05 3.14 -11.79
C LEU A 321 3.63 4.11 -10.67
N SER A 322 3.41 5.38 -10.98
CA SER A 322 2.90 6.39 -10.03
C SER A 322 1.38 6.53 -10.15
N ARG A 323 0.68 6.76 -9.04
CA ARG A 323 -0.80 6.96 -9.06
C ARG A 323 -1.21 8.17 -9.92
N ASP A 324 -0.38 9.21 -9.93
CA ASP A 324 -0.64 10.44 -10.69
C ASP A 324 -0.11 10.38 -12.13
N SER A 325 0.35 9.21 -12.59
CA SER A 325 0.90 9.07 -13.94
C SER A 325 -0.12 9.40 -15.03
N GLN A 326 0.38 9.95 -16.13
CA GLN A 326 -0.38 9.99 -17.39
C GLN A 326 -0.84 8.59 -17.82
N TYR A 327 -1.93 8.53 -18.59
CA TYR A 327 -2.43 7.27 -19.13
C TYR A 327 -1.34 6.55 -19.93
N THR A 328 -0.94 5.37 -19.46
CA THR A 328 0.23 4.65 -19.95
C THR A 328 -0.16 3.34 -20.62
N VAL A 329 0.34 3.12 -21.84
CA VAL A 329 0.12 1.88 -22.59
C VAL A 329 1.45 1.18 -22.80
N LEU A 330 1.59 -0.09 -22.42
CA LEU A 330 2.85 -0.84 -22.59
C LEU A 330 2.60 -2.30 -22.99
N ALA A 331 3.54 -2.85 -23.76
CA ALA A 331 3.63 -4.29 -24.01
C ALA A 331 4.93 -4.84 -23.41
N LEU A 332 4.81 -5.84 -22.54
CA LEU A 332 5.90 -6.37 -21.73
C LEU A 332 6.18 -7.83 -22.09
N GLU A 333 7.42 -8.14 -22.46
CA GLU A 333 7.89 -9.53 -22.67
C GLU A 333 8.32 -10.10 -21.33
N THR A 334 7.48 -10.95 -20.72
CA THR A 334 7.69 -11.40 -19.33
C THR A 334 8.20 -12.82 -19.19
N SER A 335 8.51 -13.52 -20.29
CA SER A 335 8.96 -14.92 -20.23
C SER A 335 10.25 -15.11 -19.44
N LYS A 336 11.08 -14.07 -19.36
CA LYS A 336 12.35 -14.06 -18.59
C LYS A 336 12.19 -13.62 -17.13
N LEU A 337 10.99 -13.23 -16.72
CA LEU A 337 10.72 -12.86 -15.33
C LEU A 337 10.60 -14.11 -14.45
N LYS A 338 11.13 -14.00 -13.24
CA LYS A 338 10.85 -14.97 -12.18
C LYS A 338 9.41 -14.77 -11.69
N ARG A 339 8.85 -15.82 -11.08
CA ARG A 339 7.52 -15.79 -10.42
C ARG A 339 7.37 -14.58 -9.49
N SER A 340 8.36 -14.32 -8.63
CA SER A 340 8.33 -13.17 -7.72
C SER A 340 8.39 -11.82 -8.44
N GLU A 341 9.15 -11.70 -9.53
CA GLU A 341 9.25 -10.45 -10.30
C GLU A 341 7.91 -10.15 -11.02
N MET A 342 7.25 -11.18 -11.54
CA MET A 342 5.93 -11.04 -12.18
C MET A 342 4.86 -10.64 -11.16
N ILE A 343 4.87 -11.22 -9.96
CA ILE A 343 3.93 -10.88 -8.89
C ILE A 343 4.11 -9.41 -8.46
N GLU A 344 5.34 -8.97 -8.21
CA GLU A 344 5.62 -7.57 -7.83
C GLU A 344 5.17 -6.60 -8.94
N LEU A 345 5.43 -6.95 -10.21
CA LEU A 345 5.00 -6.14 -11.36
C LEU A 345 3.48 -6.06 -11.48
N TRP A 346 2.78 -7.19 -11.30
CA TRP A 346 1.32 -7.24 -11.29
C TRP A 346 0.73 -6.44 -10.14
N ASP A 347 1.23 -6.65 -8.93
CA ASP A 347 0.75 -5.97 -7.71
C ASP A 347 0.86 -4.44 -7.85
N GLN A 348 1.92 -3.93 -8.49
CA GLN A 348 2.06 -2.51 -8.77
C GLN A 348 1.06 -1.99 -9.80
N TYR A 349 0.98 -2.61 -10.99
CA TYR A 349 0.07 -2.14 -12.03
C TYR A 349 -1.39 -2.33 -11.69
N SER A 350 -1.74 -3.37 -10.94
CA SER A 350 -3.10 -3.59 -10.47
C SER A 350 -3.46 -2.73 -9.25
N HIS A 351 -2.54 -1.91 -8.73
CA HIS A 351 -2.70 -1.16 -7.49
C HIS A 351 -3.21 -2.03 -6.33
N GLY A 352 -2.68 -3.24 -6.24
CA GLY A 352 -3.10 -4.19 -5.23
C GLY A 352 -4.43 -4.88 -5.53
N GLY A 353 -4.67 -5.19 -6.81
CA GLY A 353 -5.87 -5.89 -7.25
C GLY A 353 -7.08 -5.00 -7.51
N ASP A 354 -6.94 -3.67 -7.54
CA ASP A 354 -7.97 -2.72 -7.96
C ASP A 354 -8.17 -2.72 -9.50
N VAL A 355 -8.27 -3.93 -10.06
CA VAL A 355 -8.32 -4.19 -11.49
C VAL A 355 -9.68 -3.78 -12.04
N LYS A 356 -9.69 -2.81 -12.97
CA LYS A 356 -10.90 -2.44 -13.71
C LYS A 356 -11.34 -3.58 -14.63
N TYR A 357 -10.42 -4.06 -15.45
CA TYR A 357 -10.64 -5.23 -16.30
C TYR A 357 -9.34 -5.99 -16.57
N SER A 358 -9.43 -7.32 -16.62
CA SER A 358 -8.35 -8.15 -17.14
C SER A 358 -8.90 -9.35 -17.91
N CYS A 359 -8.10 -9.88 -18.83
CA CYS A 359 -8.44 -11.07 -19.59
C CYS A 359 -7.21 -11.74 -20.21
N GLU A 360 -7.39 -12.96 -20.69
CA GLU A 360 -6.46 -13.57 -21.64
C GLU A 360 -6.88 -13.22 -23.08
N ILE A 361 -5.94 -12.70 -23.88
CA ILE A 361 -6.14 -12.50 -25.31
C ILE A 361 -5.85 -13.82 -26.03
N MET A 362 -6.88 -14.36 -26.66
CA MET A 362 -6.85 -15.60 -27.41
C MET A 362 -6.63 -15.32 -28.89
N LEU A 363 -5.51 -15.79 -29.42
CA LEU A 363 -5.25 -15.84 -30.86
C LEU A 363 -5.89 -17.08 -31.49
N PRO A 364 -6.11 -17.11 -32.81
CA PRO A 364 -6.67 -18.29 -33.49
C PRO A 364 -5.75 -19.51 -33.34
N ASP A 365 -6.32 -20.71 -33.31
CA ASP A 365 -5.59 -21.97 -33.11
C ASP A 365 -4.49 -22.23 -34.16
N TRP A 366 -4.62 -21.64 -35.35
CA TRP A 366 -3.64 -21.74 -36.44
C TRP A 366 -2.49 -20.74 -36.33
N TYR A 367 -2.54 -19.80 -35.37
CA TYR A 367 -1.47 -18.82 -35.18
C TYR A 367 -0.19 -19.51 -34.73
N SER A 368 0.90 -19.26 -35.45
CA SER A 368 2.25 -19.57 -35.02
C SER A 368 3.08 -18.28 -34.93
N SER A 369 3.86 -18.17 -33.86
CA SER A 369 4.85 -17.10 -33.76
C SER A 369 6.02 -17.39 -34.71
N ARG A 370 6.82 -16.36 -35.01
CA ARG A 370 7.93 -16.47 -35.96
C ARG A 370 9.07 -17.39 -35.49
N ASN A 371 9.15 -17.65 -34.19
CA ASN A 371 10.19 -18.46 -33.56
C ASN A 371 9.67 -19.83 -33.08
N ASP A 372 8.50 -20.26 -33.58
CA ASP A 372 7.79 -21.50 -33.21
C ASP A 372 7.49 -21.62 -31.71
N LYS A 373 7.57 -20.51 -30.95
CA LYS A 373 7.19 -20.48 -29.55
C LYS A 373 5.71 -20.22 -29.40
N ILE A 374 5.12 -20.83 -28.38
CA ILE A 374 3.72 -20.59 -28.04
C ILE A 374 3.69 -19.49 -26.99
N TYR A 375 3.18 -18.32 -27.37
CA TYR A 375 2.98 -17.20 -26.45
C TYR A 375 1.53 -17.14 -25.96
N ARG A 376 1.36 -16.69 -24.73
CA ARG A 376 0.09 -16.28 -24.12
C ARG A 376 0.15 -14.79 -23.84
N TYR A 377 -1.02 -14.15 -23.90
CA TYR A 377 -1.15 -12.70 -23.87
C TYR A 377 -2.18 -12.34 -22.82
N PHE A 378 -1.78 -11.55 -21.83
CA PHE A 378 -2.64 -11.16 -20.71
C PHE A 378 -2.84 -9.66 -20.75
N TYR A 379 -4.08 -9.21 -20.75
CA TYR A 379 -4.44 -7.80 -20.74
C TYR A 379 -4.85 -7.36 -19.35
N LEU A 380 -4.38 -6.17 -18.96
CA LEU A 380 -4.78 -5.45 -17.76
C LEU A 380 -5.15 -4.02 -18.16
N SER A 381 -6.38 -3.62 -17.82
CA SER A 381 -6.92 -2.26 -17.95
C SER A 381 -7.12 -1.68 -16.54
N MET A 382 -6.65 -0.45 -16.37
CA MET A 382 -6.70 0.35 -15.15
C MET A 382 -7.07 1.80 -15.51
N TRP A 383 -7.39 2.62 -14.51
CA TRP A 383 -7.77 4.02 -14.70
C TRP A 383 -6.73 4.86 -15.45
N ASN A 384 -5.45 4.58 -15.21
CA ASN A 384 -4.30 5.32 -15.75
C ASN A 384 -3.34 4.43 -16.56
N SER A 385 -3.69 3.17 -16.84
CA SER A 385 -2.81 2.29 -17.63
C SER A 385 -3.53 1.15 -18.33
N SER A 386 -2.98 0.73 -19.47
CA SER A 386 -3.37 -0.48 -20.19
C SER A 386 -2.12 -1.27 -20.57
N ILE A 387 -1.96 -2.44 -19.98
CA ILE A 387 -0.74 -3.24 -20.03
C ILE A 387 -1.04 -4.59 -20.69
N ILE A 388 -0.23 -4.97 -21.67
CA ILE A 388 -0.24 -6.30 -22.27
C ILE A 388 1.01 -7.07 -21.83
N PHE A 389 0.83 -8.16 -21.09
CA PHE A 389 1.90 -9.08 -20.73
C PHE A 389 1.97 -10.22 -21.74
N ILE A 390 3.15 -10.43 -22.32
CA ILE A 390 3.42 -11.45 -23.33
C ILE A 390 4.39 -12.46 -22.74
N SER A 391 3.97 -13.72 -22.70
CA SER A 391 4.70 -14.76 -21.98
C SER A 391 4.72 -16.07 -22.74
N GLU A 392 5.87 -16.71 -22.84
CA GLU A 392 5.99 -18.08 -23.33
C GLU A 392 5.13 -19.02 -22.47
N SER A 393 4.40 -19.92 -23.12
CA SER A 393 3.58 -20.91 -22.46
C SER A 393 4.45 -21.80 -21.55
N GLY A 394 4.00 -22.02 -20.32
CA GLY A 394 4.74 -22.77 -19.31
C GLY A 394 5.88 -22.02 -18.60
N SER A 395 6.15 -20.75 -18.97
CA SER A 395 7.12 -19.90 -18.26
C SER A 395 6.71 -19.65 -16.79
N PRO A 396 7.65 -19.26 -15.91
CA PRO A 396 7.31 -18.89 -14.53
C PRO A 396 6.28 -17.76 -14.43
N ALA A 397 6.30 -16.80 -15.35
CA ALA A 397 5.34 -15.70 -15.40
C ALA A 397 3.92 -16.21 -15.72
N THR A 398 3.78 -17.05 -16.75
CA THR A 398 2.51 -17.69 -17.12
C THR A 398 1.90 -18.48 -15.96
N LYS A 399 2.73 -19.21 -15.20
CA LYS A 399 2.27 -19.97 -14.02
C LYS A 399 1.68 -19.09 -12.90
N CYS A 400 2.03 -17.80 -12.83
CA CYS A 400 1.45 -16.88 -11.84
C CYS A 400 -0.04 -16.65 -12.13
N PHE A 401 -0.39 -16.50 -13.41
CA PHE A 401 -1.78 -16.36 -13.85
C PHE A 401 -2.56 -17.67 -13.68
N ASP A 402 -1.95 -18.81 -14.03
CA ASP A 402 -2.62 -20.12 -13.94
C ASP A 402 -2.90 -20.57 -12.49
N GLN A 403 -2.12 -20.08 -11.52
CA GLN A 403 -2.21 -20.48 -10.11
C GLN A 403 -2.94 -19.43 -9.25
N ASP A 404 -3.63 -18.48 -9.89
CA ASP A 404 -4.31 -17.35 -9.25
C ASP A 404 -3.41 -16.59 -8.25
N GLU A 405 -2.14 -16.40 -8.63
CA GLU A 405 -1.20 -15.62 -7.83
C GLU A 405 -1.26 -14.13 -8.14
N CYS A 406 -1.63 -13.78 -9.36
CA CYS A 406 -1.94 -12.41 -9.75
C CYS A 406 -3.32 -12.05 -9.15
N ILE A 407 -3.32 -11.33 -8.03
CA ILE A 407 -4.56 -11.02 -7.30
C ILE A 407 -5.60 -10.31 -8.19
N ASN A 408 -6.85 -10.75 -8.12
CA ASN A 408 -7.97 -10.25 -8.93
C ASN A 408 -7.79 -10.33 -10.46
N TYR A 409 -6.85 -11.14 -10.95
CA TYR A 409 -6.83 -11.53 -12.36
C TYR A 409 -8.11 -12.30 -12.71
N MET A 410 -8.82 -11.85 -13.75
CA MET A 410 -10.10 -12.43 -14.16
C MET A 410 -9.86 -13.62 -15.09
N SER A 411 -9.38 -14.74 -14.54
CA SER A 411 -8.94 -15.93 -15.30
C SER A 411 -9.99 -16.55 -16.23
N LYS A 412 -11.28 -16.28 -16.00
CA LYS A 412 -12.39 -16.73 -16.87
C LYS A 412 -12.67 -15.79 -18.05
N ASN A 413 -12.16 -14.56 -18.02
CA ASN A 413 -12.34 -13.63 -19.12
C ASN A 413 -11.38 -13.97 -20.25
N GLN A 414 -11.94 -14.15 -21.44
CA GLN A 414 -11.17 -14.36 -22.66
C GLN A 414 -11.61 -13.34 -23.69
N PHE A 415 -10.64 -12.73 -24.37
CA PHE A 415 -10.86 -11.87 -25.51
C PHE A 415 -10.32 -12.54 -26.77
N LYS A 416 -11.18 -12.91 -27.71
CA LYS A 416 -10.74 -13.53 -28.96
C LYS A 416 -10.40 -12.44 -29.97
N ILE A 417 -9.18 -12.47 -30.52
CA ILE A 417 -8.66 -11.39 -31.37
C ILE A 417 -9.50 -11.12 -32.63
N HIS A 418 -10.25 -12.11 -33.13
CA HIS A 418 -11.16 -11.93 -34.27
C HIS A 418 -12.38 -11.04 -33.96
N ASN A 419 -12.55 -10.64 -32.71
CA ASN A 419 -13.52 -9.63 -32.31
C ASN A 419 -13.04 -8.20 -32.61
N LEU A 420 -11.75 -8.02 -32.93
CA LEU A 420 -11.22 -6.74 -33.40
C LEU A 420 -11.63 -6.49 -34.85
N SER A 421 -11.74 -5.23 -35.25
CA SER A 421 -12.02 -4.88 -36.65
C SER A 421 -11.05 -5.59 -37.62
N ASN A 422 -11.48 -5.81 -38.87
CA ASN A 422 -10.68 -6.44 -39.96
C ASN A 422 -9.33 -5.74 -40.28
N ILE A 423 -8.95 -4.71 -39.51
CA ILE A 423 -7.78 -3.86 -39.65
C ILE A 423 -6.57 -4.42 -38.89
N VAL A 424 -6.77 -5.38 -37.96
CA VAL A 424 -5.70 -5.93 -37.14
C VAL A 424 -4.92 -7.02 -37.87
N ASP A 425 -3.65 -6.75 -38.21
CA ASP A 425 -2.74 -7.76 -38.76
C ASP A 425 -2.26 -8.72 -37.66
N ILE A 426 -2.87 -9.90 -37.63
CA ILE A 426 -2.53 -10.95 -36.67
C ILE A 426 -1.29 -11.76 -37.07
N ARG A 427 -0.65 -11.48 -38.21
CA ARG A 427 0.64 -12.11 -38.55
C ARG A 427 1.74 -11.45 -37.73
N HIS A 428 2.51 -12.25 -37.00
CA HIS A 428 3.57 -11.75 -36.11
C HIS A 428 3.04 -10.82 -35.00
N PHE A 429 1.89 -11.19 -34.43
CA PHE A 429 1.16 -10.41 -33.43
C PHE A 429 2.05 -9.98 -32.25
N ASP A 430 2.88 -10.88 -31.72
CA ASP A 430 3.83 -10.57 -30.63
C ASP A 430 4.88 -9.53 -31.03
N GLU A 431 5.47 -9.66 -32.22
CA GLU A 431 6.51 -8.74 -32.72
C GLU A 431 5.95 -7.33 -32.93
N LEU A 432 4.73 -7.24 -33.49
CA LEU A 432 4.04 -5.97 -33.71
C LEU A 432 3.64 -5.31 -32.39
N LEU A 433 3.12 -6.07 -31.41
CA LEU A 433 2.81 -5.54 -30.09
C LEU A 433 4.04 -4.98 -29.37
N LEU A 434 5.17 -5.70 -29.42
CA LEU A 434 6.37 -5.32 -28.68
C LEU A 434 7.12 -4.15 -29.33
N ASN A 435 7.08 -4.02 -30.66
CA ASN A 435 7.97 -3.14 -31.41
C ASN A 435 7.27 -2.05 -32.23
N ASN A 436 5.95 -2.06 -32.36
CA ASN A 436 5.20 -1.04 -33.10
C ASN A 436 4.21 -0.32 -32.18
N ARG A 437 4.57 0.91 -31.80
CA ARG A 437 3.78 1.74 -30.88
C ARG A 437 2.35 1.98 -31.39
N GLN A 438 2.19 2.30 -32.67
CA GLN A 438 0.87 2.58 -33.24
C GLN A 438 -0.01 1.33 -33.24
N TYR A 439 0.57 0.17 -33.55
CA TYR A 439 -0.14 -1.10 -33.50
C TYR A 439 -0.62 -1.41 -32.08
N LEU A 440 0.25 -1.31 -31.08
CA LEU A 440 -0.10 -1.49 -29.67
C LEU A 440 -1.24 -0.56 -29.24
N LEU A 441 -1.16 0.74 -29.57
CA LEU A 441 -2.22 1.72 -29.26
C LEU A 441 -3.55 1.37 -29.91
N ASN A 442 -3.54 0.87 -31.16
CA ASN A 442 -4.75 0.45 -31.86
C ASN A 442 -5.39 -0.78 -31.17
N ILE A 443 -4.58 -1.78 -30.77
CA ILE A 443 -5.10 -2.95 -30.04
C ILE A 443 -5.74 -2.54 -28.73
N VAL A 444 -5.08 -1.70 -27.94
CA VAL A 444 -5.60 -1.23 -26.65
C VAL A 444 -6.89 -0.43 -26.82
N LYS A 445 -6.95 0.47 -27.83
CA LYS A 445 -8.17 1.23 -28.11
C LYS A 445 -9.38 0.34 -28.39
N GLU A 446 -9.18 -0.74 -29.13
CA GLU A 446 -10.25 -1.70 -29.41
C GLU A 446 -10.60 -2.55 -28.18
N MET A 447 -9.62 -2.91 -27.36
CA MET A 447 -9.85 -3.59 -26.08
C MET A 447 -10.68 -2.73 -25.12
N ASP A 448 -10.36 -1.45 -24.99
CA ASP A 448 -11.09 -0.50 -24.15
C ASP A 448 -12.52 -0.28 -24.66
N ALA A 449 -12.70 -0.23 -25.99
CA ALA A 449 -14.02 -0.17 -26.60
C ALA A 449 -14.85 -1.43 -26.31
N PHE A 450 -14.23 -2.61 -26.36
CA PHE A 450 -14.89 -3.87 -26.01
C PHE A 450 -15.31 -3.90 -24.52
N GLU A 451 -14.46 -3.41 -23.62
CA GLU A 451 -14.77 -3.27 -22.20
C GLU A 451 -16.02 -2.41 -21.98
N LEU A 452 -16.05 -1.21 -22.57
CA LEU A 452 -17.19 -0.28 -22.51
C LEU A 452 -18.49 -0.92 -23.03
N LEU A 453 -18.42 -1.67 -24.14
CA LEU A 453 -19.59 -2.34 -24.71
C LEU A 453 -20.09 -3.50 -23.85
N LYS A 454 -19.19 -4.18 -23.11
CA LYS A 454 -19.59 -5.25 -22.18
C LYS A 454 -20.43 -4.68 -21.04
N ASP A 455 -20.01 -3.55 -20.46
CA ASP A 455 -20.72 -2.89 -19.37
C ASP A 455 -22.13 -2.42 -19.78
N LEU A 456 -22.27 -1.92 -21.02
CA LEU A 456 -23.55 -1.48 -21.58
C LEU A 456 -24.55 -2.64 -21.84
N ASN A 457 -24.05 -3.85 -22.09
CA ASN A 457 -24.88 -5.04 -22.35
C ASN A 457 -25.24 -5.83 -21.09
N THR A 458 -24.76 -5.39 -19.91
CA THR A 458 -25.06 -5.98 -18.60
C THR A 458 -26.12 -5.22 -17.79
N VAL A 459 -26.80 -4.23 -18.39
CA VAL A 459 -27.92 -3.48 -17.79
C VAL A 459 -29.27 -4.02 -18.23
#